data_AF-A0A8X6UDK8-F1
#
_entry.id   AF-A0A8X6UDK8-F1
#
_cell.length_a   1.000
_cell.length_b   1.000
_cell.length_c   1.000
_cell.angle_alpha   90.00
_cell.angle_beta   90.00
_cell.angle_gamma   90.00
#
_symmetry.space_group_name_H-M   'P 1'
#
loop_
_entity.id
_entity.type
_entity.pdbx_description
1 polymer ?
#
loop_
_entity_poly.entity_id
_entity_poly.type
_entity_poly.pdbx_seq_one_letter_code
_entity_poly.pdbx_strand_id
1 'polypeptide(L)'
;MKKFRYIHDIDIIFLFLCIMPLESEAKKERSLQNRQLAFTLSERQITLSMLKVTKRPRYAIMDGIRYPEMFSPKCFKEAREYKPQPGDVFIDTYPKCGTTWMQNVSLYIFRKGKELEHPSHFLQMTPFIDMVGMEGIINMPRPGAFKTHLPYSHMPYSPDAKYIFVTRNPKDCCVSFYYHARNEPGFGFWDGEFNDFFELFMAGELEYNDYFDHLLDWYPHRNDPNVFYTTYEDMKKDIKSVILRLSTFLGREYIDAIEKDNAVLNNIVYYSGFEYMKKNLSDVYDIEKGENHAGKMLYGLRHVDEFTKSLNPPDDLPELQFVRKGIVGDWKNHLSVEQNERLNKKFLEKMKDTEVLQWYQLE
;
A
#
# COMPACT_ATOMS: atom_id res chain seq x y z
N MET A 1 -77.85 34.31 11.76
CA MET A 1 -79.09 33.65 11.28
C MET A 1 -78.70 32.34 10.59
N LYS A 2 -79.34 31.22 10.99
CA LYS A 2 -79.68 29.95 10.26
C LYS A 2 -78.83 29.58 9.01
N LYS A 3 -78.38 28.35 8.72
CA LYS A 3 -78.81 26.98 9.08
C LYS A 3 -77.79 25.96 8.49
N PHE A 4 -77.80 24.75 9.05
CA PHE A 4 -77.15 23.49 8.64
C PHE A 4 -77.37 23.02 7.18
N ARG A 5 -76.40 22.27 6.61
CA ARG A 5 -76.51 20.88 6.06
C ARG A 5 -75.18 20.43 5.41
N TYR A 6 -74.52 19.41 5.95
CA TYR A 6 -74.53 17.97 5.58
C TYR A 6 -73.60 17.58 4.40
N ILE A 7 -72.73 16.63 4.77
CA ILE A 7 -71.76 15.79 4.05
C ILE A 7 -72.38 15.03 2.86
N HIS A 8 -71.64 14.86 1.75
CA HIS A 8 -71.30 13.56 1.15
C HIS A 8 -70.25 13.69 0.03
N ASP A 9 -69.15 12.95 0.23
CA ASP A 9 -68.29 12.20 -0.70
C ASP A 9 -68.15 12.66 -2.16
N ILE A 10 -66.89 12.91 -2.56
CA ILE A 10 -66.15 12.20 -3.63
C ILE A 10 -64.71 12.80 -3.67
N ASP A 11 -63.74 11.93 -3.95
CA ASP A 11 -62.30 12.19 -4.19
C ASP A 11 -61.32 12.12 -3.00
N ILE A 12 -61.34 10.97 -2.30
CA ILE A 12 -60.13 10.36 -1.75
C ILE A 12 -59.34 9.72 -2.91
N ILE A 13 -58.75 10.50 -3.81
CA ILE A 13 -57.68 10.05 -4.72
C ILE A 13 -56.79 11.26 -5.06
N PHE A 14 -56.06 11.82 -4.10
CA PHE A 14 -54.98 12.76 -4.43
C PHE A 14 -53.80 12.76 -3.45
N LEU A 15 -53.59 11.66 -2.71
CA LEU A 15 -52.47 11.55 -1.77
C LEU A 15 -51.79 10.17 -1.79
N PHE A 16 -51.45 9.66 -2.98
CA PHE A 16 -50.70 8.38 -3.10
C PHE A 16 -49.79 8.29 -4.34
N LEU A 17 -49.12 9.38 -4.74
CA LEU A 17 -48.28 9.36 -5.95
C LEU A 17 -46.88 9.99 -5.84
N CYS A 18 -46.32 10.14 -4.64
CA CYS A 18 -44.94 10.63 -4.49
C CYS A 18 -44.11 9.83 -3.48
N ILE A 19 -44.17 8.50 -3.48
CA ILE A 19 -43.13 7.67 -2.85
C ILE A 19 -42.86 6.45 -3.76
N MET A 20 -41.74 6.56 -4.50
CA MET A 20 -40.95 5.51 -5.16
C MET A 20 -41.33 5.07 -6.60
N PRO A 21 -40.31 4.82 -7.47
CA PRO A 21 -39.05 4.18 -7.10
C PRO A 21 -37.77 4.89 -7.56
N LEU A 22 -37.19 5.67 -6.63
CA LEU A 22 -35.73 5.97 -6.58
C LEU A 22 -34.88 4.67 -6.56
N GLU A 23 -35.46 3.56 -6.09
CA GLU A 23 -34.82 2.23 -6.17
C GLU A 23 -34.66 1.69 -7.59
N SER A 24 -35.51 2.10 -8.54
CA SER A 24 -35.49 1.55 -9.91
C SER A 24 -34.39 2.20 -10.76
N GLU A 25 -34.14 3.49 -10.56
CA GLU A 25 -33.04 4.23 -11.20
C GLU A 25 -31.69 3.82 -10.59
N ALA A 26 -31.59 3.71 -9.26
CA ALA A 26 -30.39 3.21 -8.61
C ALA A 26 -30.05 1.77 -9.04
N LYS A 27 -31.05 0.89 -9.23
CA LYS A 27 -30.83 -0.46 -9.79
C LYS A 27 -30.39 -0.42 -11.25
N LYS A 28 -30.92 0.50 -12.06
CA LYS A 28 -30.49 0.68 -13.46
C LYS A 28 -29.08 1.24 -13.57
N GLU A 29 -28.72 2.25 -12.80
CA GLU A 29 -27.37 2.81 -12.73
C GLU A 29 -26.36 1.76 -12.25
N ARG A 30 -26.69 1.01 -11.19
CA ARG A 30 -25.85 -0.09 -10.71
C ARG A 30 -25.72 -1.20 -11.76
N SER A 31 -26.78 -1.47 -12.55
CA SER A 31 -26.70 -2.41 -13.67
C SER A 31 -25.85 -1.90 -14.84
N LEU A 32 -25.88 -0.61 -15.14
CA LEU A 32 -25.03 0.01 -16.17
C LEU A 32 -23.58 0.05 -15.73
N GLN A 33 -23.30 0.44 -14.48
CA GLN A 33 -21.96 0.39 -13.88
C GLN A 33 -21.42 -1.03 -13.87
N ASN A 34 -22.23 -2.03 -13.47
CA ASN A 34 -21.81 -3.43 -13.51
C ASN A 34 -21.57 -3.94 -14.94
N ARG A 35 -22.35 -3.50 -15.94
CA ARG A 35 -22.13 -3.83 -17.35
C ARG A 35 -20.89 -3.16 -17.92
N GLN A 36 -20.63 -1.91 -17.57
CA GLN A 36 -19.45 -1.17 -18.00
C GLN A 36 -18.18 -1.73 -17.33
N LEU A 37 -18.27 -2.10 -16.05
CA LEU A 37 -17.22 -2.80 -15.32
C LEU A 37 -16.97 -4.18 -15.95
N ALA A 38 -18.01 -4.98 -16.21
CA ALA A 38 -17.88 -6.28 -16.88
C ALA A 38 -17.29 -6.16 -18.30
N PHE A 39 -17.67 -5.11 -19.04
CA PHE A 39 -17.12 -4.82 -20.36
C PHE A 39 -15.62 -4.48 -20.27
N THR A 40 -15.23 -3.58 -19.35
CA THR A 40 -13.81 -3.26 -19.13
C THR A 40 -12.99 -4.45 -18.63
N LEU A 41 -13.56 -5.34 -17.81
CA LEU A 41 -12.91 -6.57 -17.39
C LEU A 41 -12.72 -7.55 -18.56
N SER A 42 -13.72 -7.66 -19.44
CA SER A 42 -13.62 -8.50 -20.65
C SER A 42 -12.58 -7.98 -21.63
N GLU A 43 -12.50 -6.67 -21.86
CA GLU A 43 -11.48 -6.06 -22.72
C GLU A 43 -10.06 -6.21 -22.13
N ARG A 44 -9.92 -6.08 -20.80
CA ARG A 44 -8.64 -6.31 -20.11
C ARG A 44 -8.20 -7.76 -20.21
N GLN A 45 -9.11 -8.71 -19.99
CA GLN A 45 -8.80 -10.14 -20.10
C GLN A 45 -8.43 -10.54 -21.53
N ILE A 46 -9.10 -9.94 -22.53
CA ILE A 46 -8.76 -10.09 -23.95
C ILE A 46 -7.39 -9.48 -24.24
N THR A 47 -7.08 -8.30 -23.72
CA THR A 47 -5.78 -7.63 -23.91
C THR A 47 -4.64 -8.44 -23.31
N LEU A 48 -4.78 -8.97 -22.10
CA LEU A 48 -3.77 -9.84 -21.49
C LEU A 48 -3.61 -11.18 -22.19
N SER A 49 -4.69 -11.74 -22.71
CA SER A 49 -4.62 -12.95 -23.55
C SER A 49 -3.86 -12.70 -24.86
N MET A 50 -3.95 -11.49 -25.43
CA MET A 50 -3.15 -11.07 -26.59
C MET A 50 -1.68 -10.81 -26.24
N LEU A 51 -1.39 -10.38 -25.01
CA LEU A 51 -0.03 -10.13 -24.50
C LEU A 51 0.71 -11.40 -24.05
N LYS A 52 0.08 -12.58 -24.18
CA LYS A 52 0.64 -13.90 -23.83
C LYS A 52 1.11 -14.04 -22.38
N VAL A 53 0.43 -13.38 -21.42
CA VAL A 53 0.77 -13.56 -19.99
C VAL A 53 0.49 -15.01 -19.59
N THR A 54 1.54 -15.75 -19.20
CA THR A 54 1.42 -17.18 -18.86
C THR A 54 1.25 -17.45 -17.37
N LYS A 55 1.79 -16.56 -16.53
CA LYS A 55 1.74 -16.67 -15.08
C LYS A 55 1.39 -15.33 -14.45
N ARG A 56 0.75 -15.37 -13.27
CA ARG A 56 0.43 -14.17 -12.48
C ARG A 56 0.58 -14.43 -10.98
N PRO A 57 0.93 -13.39 -10.20
CA PRO A 57 0.83 -13.44 -8.75
C PRO A 57 -0.62 -13.72 -8.30
N ARG A 58 -0.74 -14.41 -7.16
CA ARG A 58 -2.01 -14.73 -6.53
C ARG A 58 -2.56 -13.56 -5.73
N TYR A 59 -3.76 -13.14 -6.08
CA TYR A 59 -4.49 -12.09 -5.38
C TYR A 59 -5.97 -12.47 -5.19
N ALA A 60 -6.58 -11.87 -4.19
CA ALA A 60 -8.02 -11.79 -4.03
C ALA A 60 -8.50 -10.36 -4.28
N ILE A 61 -9.81 -10.17 -4.48
CA ILE A 61 -10.41 -8.84 -4.68
C ILE A 61 -11.40 -8.56 -3.57
N MET A 62 -11.29 -7.41 -2.91
CA MET A 62 -12.27 -6.91 -1.97
C MET A 62 -12.58 -5.44 -2.27
N ASP A 63 -13.85 -5.15 -2.55
CA ASP A 63 -14.36 -3.83 -2.95
C ASP A 63 -13.50 -3.11 -4.00
N GLY A 64 -13.11 -3.84 -5.05
CA GLY A 64 -12.32 -3.29 -6.16
C GLY A 64 -10.81 -3.19 -5.90
N ILE A 65 -10.32 -3.59 -4.72
CA ILE A 65 -8.89 -3.64 -4.42
C ILE A 65 -8.38 -5.07 -4.58
N ARG A 66 -7.36 -5.26 -5.43
CA ARG A 66 -6.55 -6.49 -5.44
C ARG A 66 -5.63 -6.49 -4.24
N TYR A 67 -5.61 -7.56 -3.48
CA TYR A 67 -4.69 -7.73 -2.36
C TYR A 67 -4.10 -9.15 -2.38
N PRO A 68 -2.90 -9.38 -1.81
CA PRO A 68 -2.27 -10.70 -1.84
C PRO A 68 -3.21 -11.78 -1.31
N GLU A 69 -3.39 -12.89 -2.03
CA GLU A 69 -4.31 -13.97 -1.63
C GLU A 69 -3.88 -14.60 -0.29
N MET A 70 -2.58 -14.53 0.03
CA MET A 70 -2.02 -14.95 1.32
C MET A 70 -2.51 -14.13 2.52
N PHE A 71 -3.08 -12.95 2.33
CA PHE A 71 -3.61 -12.16 3.44
C PHE A 71 -5.01 -12.63 3.80
N SER A 72 -5.28 -12.72 5.10
CA SER A 72 -6.60 -13.09 5.57
C SER A 72 -7.64 -12.07 5.08
N PRO A 73 -8.74 -12.51 4.44
CA PRO A 73 -9.85 -11.62 4.10
C PRO A 73 -10.39 -10.86 5.33
N LYS A 74 -10.33 -11.48 6.52
CA LYS A 74 -10.70 -10.83 7.78
C LYS A 74 -9.77 -9.66 8.10
N CYS A 75 -8.45 -9.87 8.07
CA CYS A 75 -7.46 -8.84 8.38
C CYS A 75 -7.50 -7.70 7.34
N PHE A 76 -7.64 -8.04 6.06
CA PHE A 76 -7.73 -7.03 5.01
C PHE A 76 -9.00 -6.17 5.13
N LYS A 77 -10.13 -6.79 5.48
CA LYS A 77 -11.38 -6.07 5.79
C LYS A 77 -11.20 -5.13 6.99
N GLU A 78 -10.61 -5.64 8.07
CA GLU A 78 -10.31 -4.86 9.28
C GLU A 78 -9.44 -3.63 8.99
N ALA A 79 -8.42 -3.78 8.14
CA ALA A 79 -7.57 -2.68 7.72
C ALA A 79 -8.36 -1.56 7.03
N ARG A 80 -9.25 -1.91 6.10
CA ARG A 80 -10.08 -0.95 5.36
C ARG A 80 -11.16 -0.30 6.21
N GLU A 81 -11.71 -1.02 7.18
CA GLU A 81 -12.75 -0.52 8.07
C GLU A 81 -12.19 0.16 9.32
N TYR A 82 -10.86 0.22 9.46
CA TYR A 82 -10.19 0.80 10.61
C TYR A 82 -10.68 2.23 10.86
N LYS A 83 -10.75 2.59 12.14
CA LYS A 83 -11.10 3.94 12.60
C LYS A 83 -9.83 4.56 13.19
N PRO A 84 -9.14 5.45 12.44
CA PRO A 84 -7.93 6.07 12.94
C PRO A 84 -8.18 6.77 14.27
N GLN A 85 -7.26 6.59 15.20
CA GLN A 85 -7.24 7.23 16.51
C GLN A 85 -6.35 8.48 16.47
N PRO A 86 -6.60 9.47 17.34
CA PRO A 86 -5.72 10.63 17.46
C PRO A 86 -4.26 10.21 17.71
N GLY A 87 -3.35 10.75 16.90
CA GLY A 87 -1.92 10.43 16.98
C GLY A 87 -1.50 9.15 16.26
N ASP A 88 -2.40 8.48 15.54
CA ASP A 88 -2.00 7.44 14.59
C ASP A 88 -1.11 8.00 13.49
N VAL A 89 -0.14 7.19 13.07
CA VAL A 89 0.76 7.50 11.97
C VAL A 89 0.76 6.34 10.98
N PHE A 90 0.27 6.61 9.78
CA PHE A 90 0.22 5.67 8.67
C PHE A 90 1.46 5.88 7.80
N ILE A 91 2.11 4.79 7.40
CA ILE A 91 3.12 4.78 6.33
C ILE A 91 2.46 4.13 5.12
N ASP A 92 2.13 4.94 4.13
CA ASP A 92 1.53 4.48 2.88
C ASP A 92 2.51 4.58 1.71
N THR A 93 2.46 3.58 0.86
CA THR A 93 3.23 3.51 -0.39
C THR A 93 2.48 2.59 -1.36
N TYR A 94 2.63 2.76 -2.66
CA TYR A 94 2.45 1.61 -3.55
C TYR A 94 3.55 0.56 -3.24
N PRO A 95 3.28 -0.75 -3.34
CA PRO A 95 4.28 -1.77 -3.06
C PRO A 95 5.63 -1.46 -3.70
N LYS A 96 6.71 -1.60 -2.90
CA LYS A 96 8.11 -1.44 -3.33
C LYS A 96 8.58 -0.01 -3.63
N CYS A 97 7.84 0.99 -3.15
CA CYS A 97 8.29 2.40 -3.19
C CYS A 97 9.15 2.82 -1.99
N GLY A 98 9.64 1.89 -1.15
CA GLY A 98 10.55 2.21 -0.03
C GLY A 98 9.93 2.09 1.36
N THR A 99 8.80 1.40 1.50
CA THR A 99 8.05 1.23 2.74
C THR A 99 8.92 0.76 3.91
N THR A 100 9.71 -0.31 3.74
CA THR A 100 10.59 -0.83 4.79
C THR A 100 11.62 0.20 5.25
N TRP A 101 12.13 1.01 4.32
CA TRP A 101 13.09 2.06 4.65
C TRP A 101 12.41 3.17 5.46
N MET A 102 11.22 3.61 5.05
CA MET A 102 10.45 4.62 5.78
C MET A 102 9.94 4.11 7.14
N GLN A 103 9.60 2.82 7.26
CA GLN A 103 9.30 2.16 8.54
C GLN A 103 10.51 2.27 9.48
N ASN A 104 11.72 1.94 9.02
CA ASN A 104 12.94 2.07 9.83
C ASN A 104 13.22 3.52 10.22
N VAL A 105 13.14 4.46 9.27
CA VAL A 105 13.33 5.89 9.54
C VAL A 105 12.35 6.35 10.64
N SER A 106 11.05 6.07 10.46
CA SER A 106 10.02 6.48 11.42
C SER A 106 10.22 5.83 12.78
N LEU A 107 10.50 4.53 12.81
CA LEU A 107 10.80 3.77 14.03
C LEU A 107 11.94 4.42 14.84
N TYR A 108 13.07 4.71 14.19
CA TYR A 108 14.22 5.29 14.89
C TYR A 108 14.01 6.78 15.22
N ILE A 109 13.15 7.51 14.51
CA ILE A 109 12.69 8.83 14.96
C ILE A 109 11.89 8.71 16.26
N PHE A 110 10.89 7.83 16.33
CA PHE A 110 10.10 7.60 17.55
C PHE A 110 10.96 7.17 18.74
N ARG A 111 11.99 6.38 18.48
CA ARG A 111 12.97 5.94 19.48
C ARG A 111 14.07 6.94 19.77
N LYS A 112 14.09 8.11 19.12
CA LYS A 112 15.12 9.14 19.26
C LYS A 112 16.53 8.57 19.08
N GLY A 113 16.72 7.79 18.00
CA GLY A 113 18.00 7.20 17.62
C GLY A 113 18.48 6.06 18.52
N LYS A 114 17.61 5.46 19.34
CA LYS A 114 17.94 4.27 20.14
C LYS A 114 17.70 2.99 19.36
N GLU A 115 18.68 2.09 19.38
CA GLU A 115 18.61 0.77 18.74
C GLU A 115 17.43 -0.06 19.28
N LEU A 116 16.99 -1.03 18.49
CA LEU A 116 16.08 -2.07 18.98
C LEU A 116 16.84 -3.03 19.90
N GLU A 117 16.14 -3.57 20.89
CA GLU A 117 16.69 -4.61 21.76
C GLU A 117 16.93 -5.91 20.97
N HIS A 118 16.08 -6.18 19.98
CA HIS A 118 16.21 -7.31 19.07
C HIS A 118 15.62 -6.97 17.69
N PRO A 119 16.26 -7.37 16.57
CA PRO A 119 15.74 -7.07 15.22
C PRO A 119 14.31 -7.58 14.97
N SER A 120 13.93 -8.73 15.54
CA SER A 120 12.58 -9.31 15.39
C SER A 120 11.45 -8.40 15.88
N HIS A 121 11.73 -7.42 16.74
CA HIS A 121 10.74 -6.44 17.18
C HIS A 121 10.27 -5.52 16.04
N PHE A 122 10.97 -5.47 14.90
CA PHE A 122 10.65 -4.59 13.77
C PHE A 122 9.19 -4.70 13.30
N LEU A 123 8.67 -5.93 13.13
CA LEU A 123 7.30 -6.17 12.67
C LEU A 123 6.25 -5.77 13.71
N GLN A 124 6.55 -5.98 15.01
CA GLN A 124 5.67 -5.54 16.09
C GLN A 124 5.64 -4.01 16.22
N MET A 125 6.79 -3.35 16.01
CA MET A 125 6.93 -1.90 16.14
C MET A 125 6.39 -1.15 14.91
N THR A 126 6.34 -1.80 13.76
CA THR A 126 5.84 -1.22 12.49
C THR A 126 4.95 -2.20 11.73
N PRO A 127 3.80 -2.63 12.29
CA PRO A 127 2.95 -3.67 11.72
C PRO A 127 2.36 -3.27 10.37
N PHE A 128 2.00 -4.27 9.57
CA PHE A 128 1.30 -4.09 8.30
C PHE A 128 -0.19 -4.38 8.48
N ILE A 129 -1.01 -3.34 8.63
CA ILE A 129 -2.43 -3.49 9.00
C ILE A 129 -3.19 -4.40 8.02
N ASP A 130 -2.91 -4.30 6.72
CA ASP A 130 -3.54 -5.11 5.66
C ASP A 130 -3.31 -6.62 5.86
N MET A 131 -2.19 -6.98 6.50
CA MET A 131 -1.78 -8.36 6.78
C MET A 131 -2.20 -8.83 8.17
N VAL A 132 -1.96 -8.02 9.21
CA VAL A 132 -2.14 -8.43 10.61
C VAL A 132 -3.47 -7.99 11.23
N GLY A 133 -4.23 -7.16 10.52
CA GLY A 133 -5.51 -6.62 10.96
C GLY A 133 -5.41 -5.80 12.24
N MET A 134 -6.54 -5.69 12.94
CA MET A 134 -6.66 -4.92 14.17
C MET A 134 -5.79 -5.44 15.31
N GLU A 135 -5.59 -6.75 15.36
CA GLU A 135 -4.80 -7.41 16.42
C GLU A 135 -3.37 -6.85 16.47
N GLY A 136 -2.74 -6.66 15.31
CA GLY A 136 -1.40 -6.09 15.26
C GLY A 136 -1.34 -4.62 15.68
N ILE A 137 -2.37 -3.82 15.36
CA ILE A 137 -2.41 -2.40 15.70
C ILE A 137 -2.66 -2.16 17.19
N ILE A 138 -3.54 -2.97 17.79
CA ILE A 138 -3.83 -2.91 19.24
C ILE A 138 -2.59 -3.29 20.06
N ASN A 139 -1.79 -4.24 19.58
CA ASN A 139 -0.59 -4.72 20.27
C ASN A 139 0.69 -3.94 19.91
N MET A 140 0.59 -2.94 19.02
CA MET A 140 1.74 -2.12 18.62
C MET A 140 2.15 -1.17 19.75
N PRO A 141 3.43 -1.16 20.17
CA PRO A 141 3.93 -0.16 21.11
C PRO A 141 3.74 1.27 20.58
N ARG A 142 3.37 2.20 21.47
CA ARG A 142 3.16 3.62 21.16
C ARG A 142 4.16 4.52 21.91
N PRO A 143 4.60 5.66 21.33
CA PRO A 143 4.29 6.15 19.98
C PRO A 143 4.94 5.29 18.89
N GLY A 144 4.31 5.23 17.72
CA GLY A 144 4.73 4.38 16.61
C GLY A 144 3.91 4.61 15.36
N ALA A 145 4.35 4.01 14.25
CA ALA A 145 3.67 4.06 12.95
C ALA A 145 3.48 2.66 12.40
N PHE A 146 2.38 2.44 11.68
CA PHE A 146 2.09 1.20 10.99
C PHE A 146 1.91 1.46 9.50
N LYS A 147 2.11 0.43 8.68
CA LYS A 147 2.05 0.57 7.22
C LYS A 147 0.78 0.02 6.61
N THR A 148 0.50 0.48 5.41
CA THR A 148 -0.54 0.00 4.50
C THR A 148 -0.13 0.28 3.05
N HIS A 149 -0.84 -0.32 2.10
CA HIS A 149 -0.67 -0.04 0.67
C HIS A 149 -2.00 0.39 0.01
N LEU A 150 -3.03 0.68 0.79
CA LEU A 150 -4.35 1.04 0.26
C LEU A 150 -4.27 2.33 -0.57
N PRO A 151 -4.98 2.41 -1.72
CA PRO A 151 -5.20 3.68 -2.40
C PRO A 151 -5.87 4.70 -1.47
N TYR A 152 -5.60 6.00 -1.65
CA TYR A 152 -6.17 7.05 -0.80
C TYR A 152 -7.70 6.97 -0.69
N SER A 153 -8.39 6.73 -1.81
CA SER A 153 -9.84 6.56 -1.90
C SER A 153 -10.42 5.42 -1.05
N HIS A 154 -9.58 4.47 -0.62
CA HIS A 154 -9.95 3.33 0.20
C HIS A 154 -9.25 3.33 1.57
N MET A 155 -8.48 4.37 1.86
CA MET A 155 -7.70 4.53 3.08
C MET A 155 -8.59 5.02 4.23
N PRO A 156 -8.50 4.43 5.44
CA PRO A 156 -9.02 5.03 6.65
C PRO A 156 -8.47 6.45 6.87
N TYR A 157 -9.35 7.46 6.80
CA TYR A 157 -8.98 8.86 6.98
C TYR A 157 -9.44 9.44 8.31
N SER A 158 -8.58 10.24 8.96
CA SER A 158 -8.90 11.14 10.06
C SER A 158 -8.01 12.38 10.01
N PRO A 159 -8.54 13.59 10.25
CA PRO A 159 -7.72 14.80 10.36
C PRO A 159 -6.77 14.76 11.57
N ASP A 160 -7.06 13.93 12.58
CA ASP A 160 -6.26 13.78 13.81
C ASP A 160 -5.16 12.70 13.70
N ALA A 161 -5.09 12.01 12.56
CA ALA A 161 -4.02 11.08 12.22
C ALA A 161 -3.04 11.73 11.23
N LYS A 162 -1.82 11.20 11.18
CA LYS A 162 -0.78 11.61 10.23
C LYS A 162 -0.53 10.52 9.20
N TYR A 163 -0.25 10.93 7.97
CA TYR A 163 -0.01 10.04 6.84
C TYR A 163 1.34 10.35 6.22
N ILE A 164 2.18 9.35 6.04
CA ILE A 164 3.49 9.43 5.39
C ILE A 164 3.35 8.70 4.06
N PHE A 165 3.35 9.44 2.96
CA PHE A 165 3.25 8.87 1.62
C PHE A 165 4.61 8.89 0.92
N VAL A 166 5.08 7.72 0.49
CA VAL A 166 6.35 7.56 -0.26
C VAL A 166 6.10 6.98 -1.64
N THR A 167 6.68 7.65 -2.64
CA THR A 167 6.59 7.26 -4.05
C THR A 167 7.97 6.94 -4.61
N ARG A 168 8.04 6.22 -5.73
CA ARG A 168 9.31 5.86 -6.37
C ARG A 168 9.11 5.81 -7.87
N ASN A 169 10.16 6.06 -8.67
CA ASN A 169 10.12 5.92 -10.11
C ASN A 169 9.44 4.58 -10.53
N PRO A 170 8.42 4.60 -11.41
CA PRO A 170 7.65 3.41 -11.77
C PRO A 170 8.49 2.28 -12.38
N LYS A 171 9.60 2.60 -13.05
CA LYS A 171 10.49 1.61 -13.67
C LYS A 171 11.22 0.79 -12.60
N ASP A 172 11.83 1.46 -11.62
CA ASP A 172 12.49 0.79 -10.49
C ASP A 172 11.47 0.08 -9.60
N CYS A 173 10.27 0.66 -9.45
CA CYS A 173 9.16 0.02 -8.74
C CYS A 173 8.77 -1.31 -9.39
N CYS A 174 8.53 -1.31 -10.71
CA CYS A 174 8.18 -2.51 -11.48
C CYS A 174 9.21 -3.63 -11.30
N VAL A 175 10.51 -3.32 -11.47
CA VAL A 175 11.59 -4.30 -11.28
C VAL A 175 11.66 -4.79 -9.84
N SER A 176 11.56 -3.89 -8.87
CA SER A 176 11.59 -4.27 -7.47
C SER A 176 10.39 -5.11 -7.05
N PHE A 177 9.23 -4.92 -7.69
CA PHE A 177 8.01 -5.67 -7.41
C PHE A 177 8.05 -7.05 -8.04
N TYR A 178 8.58 -7.16 -9.26
CA TYR A 178 8.85 -8.46 -9.87
C TYR A 178 9.65 -9.40 -8.95
N TYR A 179 10.81 -8.96 -8.47
CA TYR A 179 11.63 -9.80 -7.58
C TYR A 179 10.95 -10.07 -6.24
N HIS A 180 10.11 -9.16 -5.76
CA HIS A 180 9.35 -9.42 -4.55
C HIS A 180 8.30 -10.51 -4.76
N ALA A 181 7.49 -10.41 -5.81
CA ALA A 181 6.49 -11.41 -6.15
C ALA A 181 7.12 -12.77 -6.48
N ARG A 182 8.29 -12.78 -7.13
CA ARG A 182 9.03 -14.00 -7.44
C ARG A 182 9.64 -14.66 -6.20
N ASN A 183 10.19 -13.89 -5.27
CA ASN A 183 10.91 -14.47 -4.12
C ASN A 183 10.02 -14.73 -2.91
N GLU A 184 8.87 -14.07 -2.79
CA GLU A 184 7.91 -14.31 -1.70
C GLU A 184 6.94 -15.43 -2.11
N PRO A 185 7.04 -16.64 -1.54
CA PRO A 185 6.30 -17.79 -2.04
C PRO A 185 4.78 -17.63 -1.91
N GLY A 186 4.29 -16.80 -0.98
CA GLY A 186 2.86 -16.52 -0.83
C GLY A 186 2.18 -15.91 -2.07
N PHE A 187 2.95 -15.36 -3.02
CA PHE A 187 2.41 -14.89 -4.31
C PHE A 187 2.24 -16.01 -5.35
N GLY A 188 2.79 -17.21 -5.15
CA GLY A 188 2.69 -18.29 -6.14
C GLY A 188 3.38 -18.00 -7.48
N PHE A 189 4.37 -17.11 -7.50
CA PHE A 189 4.97 -16.54 -8.71
C PHE A 189 6.48 -16.84 -8.85
N TRP A 190 7.01 -17.86 -8.17
CA TRP A 190 8.45 -18.15 -8.08
C TRP A 190 9.14 -18.55 -9.40
N ASP A 191 8.39 -19.12 -10.32
CA ASP A 191 8.74 -19.47 -11.71
C ASP A 191 8.12 -18.48 -12.71
N GLY A 192 7.68 -17.32 -12.25
CA GLY A 192 7.17 -16.24 -13.07
C GLY A 192 8.29 -15.45 -13.75
N GLU A 193 8.09 -15.12 -15.02
CA GLU A 193 9.05 -14.38 -15.82
C GLU A 193 8.80 -12.87 -15.78
N PHE A 194 9.87 -12.09 -15.96
CA PHE A 194 9.79 -10.64 -15.87
C PHE A 194 8.83 -10.04 -16.90
N ASN A 195 8.76 -10.61 -18.11
CA ASN A 195 7.86 -10.12 -19.15
C ASN A 195 6.39 -10.24 -18.74
N ASP A 196 5.98 -11.38 -18.18
CA ASP A 196 4.62 -11.57 -17.66
C ASP A 196 4.30 -10.53 -16.59
N PHE A 197 5.23 -10.31 -15.66
CA PHE A 197 5.08 -9.31 -14.61
C PHE A 197 4.97 -7.89 -15.17
N PHE A 198 5.81 -7.54 -16.15
CA PHE A 198 5.80 -6.23 -16.79
C PHE A 198 4.45 -5.95 -17.46
N GLU A 199 3.89 -6.92 -18.20
CA GLU A 199 2.57 -6.76 -18.83
C GLU A 199 1.46 -6.57 -17.79
N LEU A 200 1.51 -7.31 -16.68
CA LEU A 200 0.56 -7.15 -15.56
C LEU A 200 0.70 -5.77 -14.90
N PHE A 201 1.93 -5.28 -14.69
CA PHE A 201 2.19 -3.92 -14.17
C PHE A 201 1.64 -2.85 -15.12
N MET A 202 1.85 -3.00 -16.43
CA MET A 202 1.33 -2.09 -17.45
C MET A 202 -0.20 -2.14 -17.57
N ALA A 203 -0.84 -3.27 -17.26
CA ALA A 203 -2.29 -3.40 -17.24
C ALA A 203 -2.96 -2.97 -15.91
N GLY A 204 -2.16 -2.73 -14.86
CA GLY A 204 -2.68 -2.45 -13.51
C GLY A 204 -3.36 -3.66 -12.87
N GLU A 205 -2.90 -4.88 -13.21
CA GLU A 205 -3.43 -6.15 -12.71
C GLU A 205 -2.53 -6.79 -11.65
N LEU A 206 -1.94 -5.95 -10.79
CA LEU A 206 -1.17 -6.37 -9.63
C LEU A 206 -1.90 -6.00 -8.33
N GLU A 207 -1.33 -6.40 -7.20
CA GLU A 207 -1.83 -6.04 -5.88
C GLU A 207 -1.80 -4.53 -5.68
N TYR A 208 -2.84 -4.02 -5.04
CA TYR A 208 -3.16 -2.61 -4.88
C TYR A 208 -3.42 -1.87 -6.20
N ASN A 209 -3.76 -2.64 -7.25
CA ASN A 209 -4.21 -2.19 -8.57
C ASN A 209 -3.11 -1.48 -9.39
N ASP A 210 -3.45 -0.41 -10.09
CA ASP A 210 -2.54 0.29 -10.99
C ASP A 210 -1.67 1.28 -10.21
N TYR A 211 -0.35 1.19 -10.39
CA TYR A 211 0.62 2.10 -9.77
C TYR A 211 0.29 3.57 -10.04
N PHE A 212 -0.08 3.91 -11.28
CA PHE A 212 -0.29 5.30 -11.68
C PHE A 212 -1.59 5.84 -11.09
N ASP A 213 -2.64 5.01 -11.03
CA ASP A 213 -3.88 5.36 -10.34
C ASP A 213 -3.65 5.54 -8.84
N HIS A 214 -2.89 4.64 -8.19
CA HIS A 214 -2.53 4.78 -6.76
C HIS A 214 -1.79 6.08 -6.48
N LEU A 215 -0.80 6.42 -7.32
CA LEU A 215 -0.06 7.67 -7.24
C LEU A 215 -0.96 8.90 -7.43
N LEU A 216 -1.83 8.88 -8.43
CA LEU A 216 -2.73 9.99 -8.73
C LEU A 216 -3.84 10.16 -7.69
N ASP A 217 -4.22 9.08 -7.00
CA ASP A 217 -5.19 9.12 -5.91
C ASP A 217 -4.60 9.87 -4.69
N TRP A 218 -3.33 9.64 -4.38
CA TRP A 218 -2.61 10.34 -3.31
C TRP A 218 -2.09 11.74 -3.69
N TYR A 219 -1.80 11.99 -4.97
CA TYR A 219 -1.14 13.22 -5.42
C TYR A 219 -1.82 14.53 -4.99
N PRO A 220 -3.17 14.67 -5.04
CA PRO A 220 -3.86 15.87 -4.58
C PRO A 220 -3.64 16.19 -3.10
N HIS A 221 -3.41 15.16 -2.28
CA HIS A 221 -3.31 15.23 -0.82
C HIS A 221 -1.89 15.46 -0.30
N ARG A 222 -0.88 15.47 -1.19
CA ARG A 222 0.53 15.61 -0.80
C ARG A 222 0.87 16.89 -0.02
N ASN A 223 0.00 17.90 -0.10
CA ASN A 223 0.13 19.19 0.56
C ASN A 223 -0.84 19.37 1.74
N ASP A 224 -1.65 18.36 2.07
CA ASP A 224 -2.53 18.41 3.23
C ASP A 224 -1.70 18.52 4.51
N PRO A 225 -2.15 19.27 5.53
CA PRO A 225 -1.35 19.57 6.72
C PRO A 225 -1.00 18.32 7.54
N ASN A 226 -1.76 17.24 7.40
CA ASN A 226 -1.53 15.96 8.07
C ASN A 226 -0.91 14.89 7.14
N VAL A 227 -0.38 15.29 5.98
CA VAL A 227 0.32 14.41 5.04
C VAL A 227 1.78 14.85 4.89
N PHE A 228 2.70 13.92 5.11
CA PHE A 228 4.09 14.04 4.75
C PHE A 228 4.34 13.30 3.43
N TYR A 229 4.92 14.00 2.46
CA TYR A 229 5.24 13.43 1.17
C TYR A 229 6.77 13.44 0.90
N THR A 230 7.28 12.34 0.34
CA THR A 230 8.63 12.26 -0.24
C THR A 230 8.72 11.23 -1.37
N THR A 231 9.79 11.29 -2.14
CA THR A 231 10.19 10.22 -3.07
C THR A 231 11.29 9.34 -2.47
N TYR A 232 11.39 8.09 -2.94
CA TYR A 232 12.54 7.21 -2.68
C TYR A 232 13.84 7.83 -3.20
N GLU A 233 13.77 8.52 -4.33
CA GLU A 233 14.87 9.24 -4.96
C GLU A 233 15.40 10.37 -4.06
N ASP A 234 14.52 11.15 -3.44
CA ASP A 234 14.90 12.19 -2.46
C ASP A 234 15.51 11.57 -1.21
N MET A 235 14.95 10.47 -0.72
CA MET A 235 15.54 9.71 0.40
C MET A 235 16.96 9.25 0.04
N LYS A 236 17.18 8.74 -1.18
CA LYS A 236 18.51 8.33 -1.66
C LYS A 236 19.47 9.49 -1.84
N LYS A 237 18.97 10.64 -2.27
CA LYS A 237 19.76 11.86 -2.52
C LYS A 237 20.22 12.52 -1.24
N ASP A 238 19.32 12.72 -0.28
CA ASP A 238 19.62 13.35 1.01
C ASP A 238 18.67 12.86 2.11
N ILE A 239 19.00 11.71 2.67
CA ILE A 239 18.20 11.11 3.77
C ILE A 239 18.18 11.99 5.02
N LYS A 240 19.22 12.80 5.29
CA LYS A 240 19.28 13.64 6.49
C LYS A 240 18.22 14.73 6.42
N SER A 241 18.10 15.41 5.27
CA SER A 241 17.05 16.40 5.04
C SER A 241 15.65 15.81 5.19
N VAL A 242 15.42 14.60 4.65
CA VAL A 242 14.14 13.89 4.80
C VAL A 242 13.85 13.57 6.27
N ILE A 243 14.83 13.07 7.04
CA ILE A 243 14.67 12.79 8.48
C ILE A 243 14.32 14.05 9.27
N LEU A 244 14.97 15.19 8.99
CA LEU A 244 14.70 16.45 9.68
C LEU A 244 13.27 16.97 9.42
N ARG A 245 12.84 16.94 8.15
CA ARG A 245 11.48 17.32 7.76
C ARG A 245 10.44 16.38 8.39
N LEU A 246 10.69 15.07 8.35
CA LEU A 246 9.77 14.08 8.93
C LEU A 246 9.69 14.20 10.45
N SER A 247 10.82 14.42 11.13
CA SER A 247 10.84 14.64 12.59
C SER A 247 10.02 15.87 12.98
N THR A 248 10.15 16.96 12.21
CA THR A 248 9.34 18.17 12.40
C THR A 248 7.84 17.90 12.20
N PHE A 249 7.50 17.16 11.14
CA PHE A 249 6.12 16.76 10.85
C PHE A 249 5.53 15.86 11.95
N LEU A 250 6.32 14.91 12.48
CA LEU A 250 5.87 13.95 13.50
C LEU A 250 5.65 14.60 14.87
N GLY A 251 6.43 15.62 15.24
CA GLY A 251 6.25 16.32 16.50
C GLY A 251 7.50 17.08 16.96
N ARG A 252 7.29 18.14 17.75
CA ARG A 252 8.38 19.01 18.22
C ARG A 252 9.41 18.23 19.06
N GLU A 253 8.95 17.24 19.82
CA GLU A 253 9.78 16.40 20.67
C GLU A 253 10.81 15.55 19.93
N TYR A 254 10.60 15.29 18.62
CA TYR A 254 11.53 14.51 17.80
C TYR A 254 12.61 15.40 17.17
N ILE A 255 12.21 16.54 16.59
CA ILE A 255 13.18 17.50 16.05
C ILE A 255 14.05 18.11 17.17
N ASP A 256 13.46 18.42 18.33
CA ASP A 256 14.21 18.90 19.50
C ASP A 256 15.26 17.88 19.98
N ALA A 257 14.98 16.57 19.86
CA ALA A 257 15.93 15.54 20.23
C ALA A 257 17.16 15.55 19.31
N ILE A 258 16.94 15.77 18.01
CA ILE A 258 18.01 15.90 17.01
C ILE A 258 18.80 17.20 17.21
N GLU A 259 18.12 18.32 17.46
CA GLU A 259 18.77 19.62 17.67
C GLU A 259 19.63 19.65 18.94
N LYS A 260 19.22 18.92 19.99
CA LYS A 260 19.97 18.82 21.25
C LYS A 260 21.18 17.89 21.16
N ASP A 261 21.09 16.83 20.35
CA ASP A 261 22.15 15.85 20.20
C ASP A 261 22.22 15.30 18.77
N ASN A 262 23.27 15.72 18.05
CA ASN A 262 23.54 15.27 16.68
C ASN A 262 23.75 13.75 16.57
N ALA A 263 24.09 13.05 17.67
CA ALA A 263 24.18 11.59 17.67
C ALA A 263 22.83 10.95 17.35
N VAL A 264 21.71 11.58 17.73
CA VAL A 264 20.36 11.08 17.41
C VAL A 264 20.16 10.97 15.89
N LEU A 265 20.47 12.03 15.13
CA LEU A 265 20.37 12.00 13.67
C LEU A 265 21.32 10.97 13.06
N ASN A 266 22.57 10.91 13.53
CA ASN A 266 23.54 9.94 13.03
C ASN A 266 23.10 8.49 13.27
N ASN A 267 22.51 8.21 14.42
CA ASN A 267 21.96 6.90 14.74
C ASN A 267 20.75 6.56 13.87
N ILE A 268 19.82 7.50 13.66
CA ILE A 268 18.67 7.28 12.75
C ILE A 268 19.17 6.95 11.35
N VAL A 269 20.16 7.69 10.83
CA VAL A 269 20.78 7.43 9.52
C VAL A 269 21.45 6.05 9.48
N TYR A 270 22.19 5.69 10.53
CA TYR A 270 22.89 4.41 10.62
C TYR A 270 21.92 3.23 10.65
N TYR A 271 20.96 3.24 11.57
CA TYR A 271 20.02 2.13 11.78
C TYR A 271 18.98 2.01 10.65
N SER A 272 18.68 3.09 9.92
CA SER A 272 17.87 3.04 8.70
C SER A 272 18.70 2.86 7.43
N GLY A 273 20.02 2.69 7.54
CA GLY A 273 20.92 2.52 6.40
C GLY A 273 20.74 1.18 5.68
N PHE A 274 21.05 1.14 4.38
CA PHE A 274 20.89 -0.06 3.55
C PHE A 274 21.64 -1.27 4.13
N GLU A 275 22.91 -1.11 4.53
CA GLU A 275 23.71 -2.21 5.09
C GLU A 275 23.15 -2.72 6.42
N TYR A 276 22.72 -1.81 7.31
CA TYR A 276 22.12 -2.20 8.58
C TYR A 276 20.81 -2.95 8.35
N MET A 277 19.93 -2.42 7.49
CA MET A 277 18.67 -3.10 7.15
C MET A 277 18.91 -4.45 6.48
N LYS A 278 19.88 -4.54 5.55
CA LYS A 278 20.19 -5.79 4.85
C LYS A 278 20.66 -6.87 5.81
N LYS A 279 21.48 -6.51 6.80
CA LYS A 279 21.99 -7.44 7.82
C LYS A 279 20.92 -7.84 8.84
N ASN A 280 20.10 -6.89 9.29
CA ASN A 280 19.24 -7.11 10.46
C ASN A 280 17.80 -7.46 10.10
N LEU A 281 17.33 -7.18 8.87
CA LEU A 281 15.96 -7.50 8.45
C LEU A 281 15.84 -8.79 7.63
N SER A 282 16.95 -9.38 7.17
CA SER A 282 16.95 -10.75 6.62
C SER A 282 16.39 -11.71 7.67
N ASP A 283 16.88 -11.59 8.90
CA ASP A 283 16.61 -12.52 9.97
C ASP A 283 15.20 -12.34 10.55
N VAL A 284 14.60 -11.14 10.43
CA VAL A 284 13.26 -10.85 10.98
C VAL A 284 12.16 -11.70 10.35
N TYR A 285 12.30 -12.01 9.06
CA TYR A 285 11.35 -12.84 8.33
C TYR A 285 11.74 -14.34 8.34
N ASP A 286 12.98 -14.66 8.73
CA ASP A 286 13.45 -16.05 8.91
C ASP A 286 13.22 -16.57 10.34
N ILE A 287 13.23 -15.72 11.37
CA ILE A 287 12.88 -16.08 12.76
C ILE A 287 11.42 -16.51 12.88
N GLU A 288 10.55 -16.15 11.94
CA GLU A 288 9.19 -16.72 11.84
C GLU A 288 9.18 -18.20 11.41
N LYS A 289 10.29 -18.73 10.86
CA LYS A 289 10.43 -20.13 10.45
C LYS A 289 11.15 -21.00 11.49
N GLY A 290 11.85 -20.40 12.45
CA GLY A 290 12.73 -21.13 13.37
C GLY A 290 12.61 -20.63 14.81
N GLU A 291 12.09 -21.51 15.67
CA GLU A 291 12.01 -21.45 17.13
C GLU A 291 10.70 -20.97 17.78
N ASN A 292 10.07 -21.95 18.44
CA ASN A 292 9.08 -21.89 19.51
C ASN A 292 9.01 -20.56 20.31
N HIS A 293 8.39 -19.54 19.75
CA HIS A 293 7.65 -18.57 20.55
C HIS A 293 6.26 -19.18 20.78
N ALA A 294 6.22 -20.15 21.69
CA ALA A 294 4.99 -20.68 22.29
C ALA A 294 4.31 -19.53 23.06
N GLY A 295 3.65 -18.64 22.31
CA GLY A 295 3.16 -17.35 22.79
C GLY A 295 2.51 -16.51 21.69
N LYS A 296 1.60 -17.12 20.90
CA LYS A 296 0.64 -16.51 19.95
C LYS A 296 1.24 -15.57 18.87
N MET A 297 1.80 -16.17 17.82
CA MET A 297 1.90 -15.52 16.49
C MET A 297 0.58 -14.85 16.12
N LEU A 298 0.55 -13.61 15.63
CA LEU A 298 -0.69 -12.90 15.30
C LEU A 298 -1.55 -13.69 14.30
N TYR A 299 -2.88 -13.57 14.38
CA TYR A 299 -3.80 -14.31 13.51
C TYR A 299 -3.48 -14.13 12.02
N GLY A 300 -3.20 -12.89 11.59
CA GLY A 300 -2.85 -12.60 10.19
C GLY A 300 -1.57 -13.28 9.74
N LEU A 301 -0.53 -13.32 10.59
CA LEU A 301 0.73 -14.01 10.29
C LEU A 301 0.54 -15.53 10.20
N ARG A 302 -0.27 -16.12 11.10
CA ARG A 302 -0.65 -17.54 11.01
C ARG A 302 -1.34 -17.86 9.69
N HIS A 303 -2.24 -16.99 9.25
CA HIS A 303 -2.91 -17.18 7.96
C HIS A 303 -1.95 -17.14 6.78
N VAL A 304 -1.00 -16.20 6.76
CA VAL A 304 0.03 -16.10 5.71
C VAL A 304 0.91 -17.35 5.68
N ASP A 305 1.37 -17.83 6.84
CA ASP A 305 2.19 -19.03 6.96
C ASP A 305 1.43 -20.29 6.48
N GLU A 306 0.20 -20.49 6.95
CA GLU A 306 -0.67 -21.61 6.55
C GLU A 306 -0.96 -21.59 5.05
N PHE A 307 -1.29 -20.40 4.50
CA PHE A 307 -1.54 -20.23 3.07
C PHE A 307 -0.30 -20.55 2.25
N THR A 308 0.84 -19.96 2.62
CA THR A 308 2.11 -20.16 1.90
C THR A 308 2.53 -21.62 1.90
N LYS A 309 2.38 -22.33 3.01
CA LYS A 309 2.62 -23.79 3.09
C LYS A 309 1.68 -24.58 2.18
N SER A 310 0.41 -24.17 2.07
CA SER A 310 -0.57 -24.84 1.20
C SER A 310 -0.22 -24.77 -0.29
N LEU A 311 0.61 -23.80 -0.70
CA LEU A 311 1.07 -23.68 -2.08
C LEU A 311 2.12 -24.72 -2.47
N ASN A 312 2.70 -25.44 -1.49
CA ASN A 312 3.80 -26.39 -1.68
C ASN A 312 4.95 -25.79 -2.53
N PRO A 313 5.57 -24.68 -2.10
CA PRO A 313 6.66 -24.07 -2.84
C PRO A 313 7.88 -25.03 -2.92
N PRO A 314 8.72 -24.93 -3.96
CA PRO A 314 9.95 -25.71 -4.05
C PRO A 314 10.87 -25.50 -2.85
N ASP A 315 11.58 -26.55 -2.42
CA ASP A 315 12.54 -26.48 -1.30
C ASP A 315 13.80 -25.67 -1.65
N ASP A 316 14.09 -25.50 -2.94
CA ASP A 316 15.28 -24.83 -3.47
C ASP A 316 15.05 -23.35 -3.85
N LEU A 317 13.96 -22.75 -3.38
CA LEU A 317 13.71 -21.32 -3.61
C LEU A 317 14.83 -20.47 -2.99
N PRO A 318 15.24 -19.38 -3.68
CA PRO A 318 16.23 -18.46 -3.14
C PRO A 318 15.72 -17.86 -1.83
N GLU A 319 16.66 -17.62 -0.89
CA GLU A 319 16.35 -16.91 0.35
C GLU A 319 15.69 -15.56 0.08
N LEU A 320 14.74 -15.21 0.95
CA LEU A 320 13.90 -14.04 0.78
C LEU A 320 14.68 -12.75 1.06
N GLN A 321 15.23 -12.16 0.00
CA GLN A 321 15.97 -10.90 0.10
C GLN A 321 15.05 -9.68 -0.04
N PHE A 322 14.47 -9.21 1.08
CA PHE A 322 13.69 -7.96 1.10
C PHE A 322 14.51 -6.72 0.74
N VAL A 323 15.79 -6.70 1.16
CA VAL A 323 16.75 -5.63 0.89
C VAL A 323 17.69 -6.06 -0.23
N ARG A 324 17.21 -5.95 -1.47
CA ARG A 324 17.91 -6.47 -2.68
C ARG A 324 19.13 -5.63 -3.09
N LYS A 325 18.90 -4.44 -3.63
CA LYS A 325 19.97 -3.52 -4.12
C LYS A 325 19.92 -2.10 -3.55
N GLY A 326 18.73 -1.57 -3.25
CA GLY A 326 18.58 -0.25 -2.62
C GLY A 326 19.14 0.93 -3.42
N ILE A 327 19.06 0.87 -4.76
CA ILE A 327 19.56 1.89 -5.68
C ILE A 327 18.45 2.48 -6.56
N VAL A 328 18.73 3.63 -7.16
CA VAL A 328 17.93 4.27 -8.21
C VAL A 328 18.57 3.91 -9.56
N GLY A 329 17.75 3.58 -10.56
CA GLY A 329 18.20 3.30 -11.92
C GLY A 329 18.52 1.84 -12.22
N ASP A 330 18.20 0.88 -11.34
CA ASP A 330 18.46 -0.54 -11.62
C ASP A 330 17.57 -1.07 -12.76
N TRP A 331 16.46 -0.39 -13.05
CA TRP A 331 15.59 -0.71 -14.17
C TRP A 331 16.32 -0.79 -15.52
N LYS A 332 17.42 -0.05 -15.71
CA LYS A 332 18.24 -0.08 -16.94
C LYS A 332 18.84 -1.45 -17.24
N ASN A 333 19.00 -2.29 -16.21
CA ASN A 333 19.54 -3.64 -16.34
C ASN A 333 18.46 -4.69 -16.64
N HIS A 334 17.18 -4.31 -16.70
CA HIS A 334 16.06 -5.26 -16.76
C HIS A 334 15.05 -4.94 -17.86
N LEU A 335 14.69 -3.67 -18.05
CA LEU A 335 13.75 -3.28 -19.10
C LEU A 335 14.44 -3.34 -20.46
N SER A 336 13.78 -3.98 -21.43
CA SER A 336 14.15 -3.82 -22.83
C SER A 336 13.89 -2.38 -23.29
N VAL A 337 14.47 -1.99 -24.43
CA VAL A 337 14.21 -0.67 -25.05
C VAL A 337 12.71 -0.46 -25.28
N GLU A 338 12.03 -1.48 -25.83
CA GLU A 338 10.58 -1.43 -26.08
C GLU A 338 9.76 -1.30 -24.80
N GLN A 339 10.09 -2.08 -23.75
CA GLN A 339 9.41 -1.98 -22.47
C GLN A 339 9.61 -0.60 -21.84
N ASN A 340 10.82 -0.04 -21.93
CA ASN A 340 11.14 1.30 -21.46
C ASN A 340 10.28 2.37 -22.17
N GLU A 341 10.20 2.30 -23.50
CA GLU A 341 9.40 3.23 -24.31
C GLU A 341 7.91 3.15 -23.98
N ARG A 342 7.36 1.93 -23.83
CA ARG A 342 5.96 1.71 -23.46
C ARG A 342 5.63 2.28 -22.08
N LEU A 343 6.50 2.05 -21.09
CA LEU A 343 6.31 2.57 -19.74
C LEU A 343 6.48 4.10 -19.71
N ASN A 344 7.46 4.66 -20.44
CA ASN A 344 7.62 6.10 -20.62
C ASN A 344 6.34 6.72 -21.21
N LYS A 345 5.79 6.13 -22.28
CA LYS A 345 4.56 6.60 -22.91
C LYS A 345 3.40 6.61 -21.90
N LYS A 346 3.17 5.50 -21.18
CA LYS A 346 2.12 5.43 -20.16
C LYS A 346 2.32 6.46 -19.05
N PHE A 347 3.55 6.64 -18.57
CA PHE A 347 3.87 7.63 -17.54
C PHE A 347 3.55 9.06 -18.02
N LEU A 348 4.02 9.43 -19.22
CA LEU A 348 3.75 10.72 -19.81
C LEU A 348 2.25 10.96 -19.99
N GLU A 349 1.50 9.97 -20.48
CA GLU A 349 0.06 10.07 -20.68
C GLU A 349 -0.72 10.21 -19.36
N LYS A 350 -0.38 9.41 -18.34
CA LYS A 350 -1.08 9.39 -17.04
C LYS A 350 -0.72 10.61 -16.19
N MET A 351 0.50 11.13 -16.29
CA MET A 351 0.99 12.24 -15.45
C MET A 351 0.98 13.60 -16.16
N LYS A 352 0.45 13.71 -17.38
CA LYS A 352 0.51 14.92 -18.22
C LYS A 352 0.08 16.22 -17.54
N ASP A 353 -0.84 16.15 -16.58
CA ASP A 353 -1.44 17.31 -15.89
C ASP A 353 -0.92 17.47 -14.46
N THR A 354 0.21 16.83 -14.10
CA THR A 354 0.76 16.85 -12.75
C THR A 354 2.25 17.21 -12.74
N GLU A 355 2.71 17.74 -11.61
CA GLU A 355 4.13 18.03 -11.37
C GLU A 355 4.97 16.75 -11.24
N VAL A 356 4.34 15.57 -11.18
CA VAL A 356 5.01 14.27 -11.08
C VAL A 356 5.98 14.04 -12.25
N LEU A 357 5.71 14.63 -13.42
CA LEU A 357 6.61 14.59 -14.57
C LEU A 357 8.02 15.12 -14.26
N GLN A 358 8.15 16.00 -13.28
CA GLN A 358 9.43 16.61 -12.87
C GLN A 358 10.12 15.81 -11.77
N TRP A 359 9.43 14.86 -11.13
CA TRP A 359 9.97 14.09 -10.00
C TRP A 359 10.96 13.03 -10.46
N TYR A 360 10.77 12.49 -11.65
CA TYR A 360 11.57 11.40 -12.18
C TYR A 360 12.17 11.77 -13.53
N GLN A 361 13.48 11.55 -13.67
CA GLN A 361 14.12 11.70 -14.97
C GLN A 361 13.65 10.58 -15.91
N LEU A 362 13.06 10.97 -17.02
CA LEU A 362 12.78 10.07 -18.13
C LEU A 362 14.03 10.00 -19.00
N GLU A 363 14.61 8.82 -19.03
CA GLU A 363 15.65 8.43 -19.99
C GLU A 363 15.06 7.59 -21.12
#